data_AF-A0AAC9I428-F1
#
_entry.id   AF-A0AAC9I428-F1
#
_cell.length_a   1.000
_cell.length_b   1.000
_cell.length_c   1.000
_cell.angle_alpha   90.00
_cell.angle_beta   90.00
_cell.angle_gamma   90.00
#
_symmetry.space_group_name_H-M   'P 1'
#
loop_
_entity.id
_entity.type
_entity.pdbx_description
1 polymer ?
#
loop_
_entity_poly.entity_id
_entity_poly.type
_entity_poly.pdbx_seq_one_letter_code
_entity_poly.pdbx_strand_id
1 'polypeptide(L)'
;MAIIHYQFEAIHPLFDGNGRTGRIILLLYLKMTGLLDLPALFLSNYIIQHKAEYYTNLRKVTEAGNWQDWIMYILDMVEKTALKGRTQISEIENLMNTMASEIQQKLPKIYSKDLLEELFRLPYTKRNQLEKAGLGNIKTVGNYLKELENQGFIKSEQLGKEKLYLNFRLLEILKEKI
;
A
#
# COMPACT_ATOMS: atom_id res chain seq x y z
N MET A 1 -0.27 6.32 22.14
CA MET A 1 -0.16 6.77 20.73
C MET A 1 -0.73 8.18 20.50
N ALA A 2 -2.03 8.42 20.71
CA ALA A 2 -2.66 9.73 20.47
C ALA A 2 -1.96 10.90 21.20
N ILE A 3 -1.65 10.73 22.49
CA ILE A 3 -0.95 11.73 23.31
C ILE A 3 0.44 12.02 22.73
N ILE A 4 1.19 10.98 22.37
CA ILE A 4 2.54 11.13 21.79
C ILE A 4 2.50 11.96 20.51
N HIS A 5 1.51 11.70 19.65
CA HIS A 5 1.37 12.43 18.39
C HIS A 5 1.04 13.90 18.63
N TYR A 6 0.06 14.21 19.49
CA TYR A 6 -0.21 15.59 19.87
C TYR A 6 1.05 16.27 20.43
N GLN A 7 1.74 15.61 21.37
CA GLN A 7 2.89 16.20 22.03
C GLN A 7 4.01 16.53 21.04
N PHE A 8 4.26 15.65 20.07
CA PHE A 8 5.25 15.91 19.02
C PHE A 8 4.86 17.11 18.15
N GLU A 9 3.60 17.17 17.69
CA GLU A 9 3.10 18.27 16.88
C GLU A 9 3.11 19.61 17.63
N ALA A 10 2.81 19.59 18.94
CA ALA A 10 2.77 20.76 19.81
C ALA A 10 4.17 21.29 20.16
N ILE A 11 5.15 20.39 20.41
CA ILE A 11 6.56 20.79 20.63
C ILE A 11 7.15 21.37 19.35
N HIS A 12 6.75 20.84 18.19
CA HIS A 12 7.21 21.28 16.87
C HIS A 12 8.75 21.38 16.75
N PRO A 13 9.50 20.30 17.04
CA PRO A 13 10.94 20.37 17.29
C PRO A 13 11.82 20.60 16.05
N LEU A 14 11.28 20.43 14.84
CA LEU A 14 12.03 20.56 13.59
C LEU A 14 11.73 21.90 12.90
N PHE A 15 12.65 22.38 12.07
CA PHE A 15 12.44 23.57 11.25
C PHE A 15 11.40 23.35 10.13
N ASP A 16 11.41 22.17 9.50
CA ASP A 16 10.39 21.68 8.57
C ASP A 16 10.21 20.18 8.75
N GLY A 17 9.06 19.65 8.33
CA GLY A 17 8.80 18.22 8.28
C GLY A 17 8.12 17.65 9.51
N ASN A 18 7.76 18.46 10.52
CA ASN A 18 7.11 17.99 11.75
C ASN A 18 5.90 17.10 11.46
N GLY A 19 4.93 17.55 10.67
CA GLY A 19 3.75 16.73 10.36
C GLY A 19 4.06 15.41 9.64
N ARG A 20 5.13 15.34 8.83
CA ARG A 20 5.54 14.08 8.18
C ARG A 20 6.18 13.14 9.20
N THR A 21 7.07 13.67 10.03
CA THR A 21 7.75 12.93 11.09
C THR A 21 6.76 12.43 12.15
N GLY A 22 5.84 13.27 12.61
CA GLY A 22 4.81 12.92 13.59
C GLY A 22 3.92 11.77 13.11
N ARG A 23 3.54 11.77 11.82
CA ARG A 23 2.76 10.67 11.22
C ARG A 23 3.55 9.37 11.11
N ILE A 24 4.85 9.42 10.81
CA ILE A 24 5.69 8.21 10.80
C ILE A 24 5.87 7.67 12.22
N ILE A 25 6.02 8.54 13.22
CA ILE A 25 6.13 8.14 14.63
C ILE A 25 4.91 7.34 15.09
N LEU A 26 3.68 7.70 14.65
CA LEU A 26 2.47 6.91 14.94
C LEU A 26 2.63 5.45 14.51
N LEU A 27 3.03 5.21 13.26
CA LEU A 27 3.20 3.87 12.70
C LEU A 27 4.31 3.09 13.39
N LEU A 28 5.45 3.75 13.64
CA LEU A 28 6.57 3.12 14.33
C LEU A 28 6.23 2.77 15.78
N TYR A 29 5.43 3.60 16.45
CA TYR A 29 4.99 3.33 17.82
C TYR A 29 4.06 2.11 17.88
N LEU A 30 3.13 1.97 16.93
CA LEU A 30 2.29 0.77 16.83
C LEU A 30 3.13 -0.49 16.60
N LYS A 31 4.16 -0.42 15.76
CA LYS A 31 5.09 -1.52 15.56
C LYS A 31 5.86 -1.86 16.84
N MET A 32 6.44 -0.85 17.48
CA MET A 32 7.25 -1.02 18.69
C MET A 32 6.44 -1.60 19.86
N THR A 33 5.14 -1.33 19.92
CA THR A 33 4.23 -1.86 20.95
C THR A 33 3.63 -3.22 20.61
N GLY A 34 3.99 -3.82 19.45
CA GLY A 34 3.49 -5.12 19.02
C GLY A 34 2.04 -5.11 18.52
N LEU A 35 1.46 -3.92 18.26
CA LEU A 35 0.12 -3.80 17.67
C LEU A 35 0.15 -3.97 16.14
N LEU A 36 1.32 -3.86 15.52
CA LEU A 36 1.55 -4.13 14.10
C LEU A 36 2.89 -4.84 13.91
N ASP A 37 2.94 -5.89 13.08
CA ASP A 37 4.21 -6.51 12.68
C ASP A 37 4.97 -5.63 11.67
N LEU A 38 4.22 -4.98 10.77
CA LEU A 38 4.72 -4.09 9.73
C LEU A 38 3.99 -2.74 9.78
N PRO A 39 4.67 -1.62 9.52
CA PRO A 39 4.06 -0.29 9.52
C PRO A 39 3.26 -0.05 8.22
N ALA A 40 2.23 -0.87 7.98
CA ALA A 40 1.52 -0.96 6.70
C ALA A 40 0.17 -0.21 6.67
N LEU A 41 -0.28 0.37 7.79
CA LEU A 41 -1.53 1.13 7.82
C LEU A 41 -1.37 2.50 7.15
N PHE A 42 -2.30 2.86 6.27
CA PHE A 42 -2.30 4.17 5.62
C PHE A 42 -3.01 5.25 6.47
N LEU A 43 -2.52 5.48 7.69
CA LEU A 43 -3.10 6.44 8.65
C LEU A 43 -3.23 7.86 8.07
N SER A 44 -2.24 8.27 7.27
CA SER A 44 -2.19 9.62 6.69
C SER A 44 -3.38 9.93 5.77
N ASN A 45 -3.96 8.93 5.08
CA ASN A 45 -5.09 9.17 4.20
C ASN A 45 -6.30 9.71 4.97
N TYR A 46 -6.58 9.15 6.15
CA TYR A 46 -7.68 9.65 7.00
C TYR A 46 -7.44 11.11 7.42
N ILE A 47 -6.22 11.45 7.85
CA ILE A 47 -5.88 12.83 8.23
C ILE A 47 -6.05 13.79 7.04
N ILE A 48 -5.72 13.37 5.82
CA ILE A 48 -5.89 14.21 4.62
C ILE A 48 -7.38 14.43 4.32
N GLN A 49 -8.19 13.37 4.40
CA GLN A 49 -9.63 13.43 4.16
C GLN A 49 -10.37 14.24 5.25
N HIS A 50 -9.88 14.21 6.49
CA HIS A 50 -10.46 14.87 7.65
C HIS A 50 -9.59 16.02 8.19
N LYS A 51 -8.87 16.72 7.30
CA LYS A 51 -7.83 17.69 7.67
C LYS A 51 -8.31 18.82 8.59
N ALA A 52 -9.52 19.34 8.35
CA ALA A 52 -10.08 20.41 9.17
C ALA A 52 -10.35 19.94 10.61
N GLU A 53 -10.89 18.73 10.76
CA GLU A 53 -11.17 18.10 12.05
C GLU A 53 -9.88 17.80 12.82
N TYR A 54 -8.85 17.29 12.14
CA TYR A 54 -7.52 17.06 12.70
C TYR A 54 -6.96 18.31 13.41
N TYR A 55 -6.90 19.44 12.70
CA TYR A 55 -6.37 20.68 13.27
C TYR A 55 -7.28 21.27 14.35
N THR A 56 -8.60 21.13 14.19
CA THR A 56 -9.57 21.57 15.20
C THR A 56 -9.35 20.83 16.52
N ASN A 57 -9.21 19.50 16.48
CA ASN A 57 -9.02 18.69 17.67
C ASN A 57 -7.63 18.93 18.30
N LEU A 58 -6.56 19.06 17.51
CA LEU A 58 -5.25 19.46 18.02
C LEU A 58 -5.33 20.78 18.81
N ARG A 59 -5.95 21.81 18.22
CA ARG A 59 -6.08 23.13 18.82
C ARG A 59 -6.89 23.10 20.12
N LYS A 60 -8.00 22.36 20.15
CA LYS A 60 -8.84 22.21 21.35
C LYS A 60 -8.10 21.56 22.52
N VAL A 61 -7.11 20.70 22.27
CA VAL A 61 -6.25 20.17 23.35
C VAL A 61 -5.41 21.30 23.94
N THR A 62 -4.78 22.14 23.11
CA THR A 62 -3.95 23.27 23.59
C THR A 62 -4.78 24.31 24.32
N GLU A 63 -5.94 24.69 23.80
CA GLU A 63 -6.73 25.82 24.34
C GLU A 63 -7.62 25.44 25.52
N ALA A 64 -8.14 24.21 25.54
CA ALA A 64 -9.17 23.79 26.48
C ALA A 64 -8.89 22.44 27.16
N GLY A 65 -7.73 21.82 26.93
CA GLY A 65 -7.41 20.52 27.51
C GLY A 65 -8.35 19.40 27.02
N ASN A 66 -8.99 19.56 25.87
CA ASN A 66 -9.99 18.61 25.36
C ASN A 66 -9.33 17.37 24.74
N TRP A 67 -8.76 16.53 25.60
CA TRP A 67 -8.09 15.29 25.22
C TRP A 67 -9.06 14.23 24.69
N GLN A 68 -10.31 14.23 25.14
CA GLN A 68 -11.30 13.22 24.76
C GLN A 68 -11.54 13.23 23.26
N ASP A 69 -11.90 14.39 22.67
CA ASP A 69 -12.18 14.50 21.23
C ASP A 69 -10.94 14.14 20.38
N TRP A 70 -9.75 14.54 20.84
CA TRP A 70 -8.50 14.19 20.17
C TRP A 70 -8.22 12.68 20.17
N ILE A 71 -8.40 12.02 21.33
CA ILE A 71 -8.19 10.59 21.45
C ILE A 71 -9.21 9.85 20.58
N MET A 72 -10.49 10.25 20.62
CA MET A 72 -11.53 9.65 19.77
C MET A 72 -11.21 9.79 18.29
N TYR A 73 -10.80 10.98 17.84
CA TYR A 73 -10.37 11.19 16.46
C TYR A 73 -9.24 10.24 16.01
N ILE A 74 -8.24 10.03 16.87
CA ILE A 74 -7.11 9.13 16.59
C ILE A 74 -7.55 7.66 16.58
N LEU A 75 -8.47 7.26 17.46
CA LEU A 75 -9.01 5.89 17.48
C LEU A 75 -9.84 5.60 16.23
N ASP A 76 -10.73 6.53 15.85
CA ASP A 76 -11.53 6.44 14.62
C ASP A 76 -10.65 6.32 13.38
N MET A 77 -9.57 7.12 13.33
CA MET A 77 -8.57 7.04 12.26
C MET A 77 -7.98 5.62 12.16
N VAL A 78 -7.54 5.06 13.29
CA VAL A 78 -6.92 3.72 13.32
C VAL A 78 -7.94 2.65 12.91
N GLU A 79 -9.16 2.69 13.45
CA GLU A 79 -10.21 1.72 13.12
C GLU A 79 -10.53 1.74 11.62
N LYS A 80 -10.87 2.90 11.07
CA LYS A 80 -11.30 3.03 9.68
C LYS A 80 -10.18 2.64 8.70
N THR A 81 -8.94 3.03 9.00
CA THR A 81 -7.79 2.68 8.13
C THR A 81 -7.39 1.22 8.24
N ALA A 82 -7.50 0.60 9.43
CA ALA A 82 -7.29 -0.83 9.60
C ALA A 82 -8.37 -1.65 8.87
N LEU A 83 -9.64 -1.26 8.97
CA LEU A 83 -10.74 -1.92 8.25
C LEU A 83 -10.59 -1.78 6.72
N LYS A 84 -10.19 -0.59 6.24
CA LYS A 84 -9.88 -0.36 4.81
C LYS A 84 -8.73 -1.24 4.36
N GLY A 85 -7.62 -1.26 5.11
CA GLY A 85 -6.45 -2.10 4.80
C GLY A 85 -6.79 -3.58 4.76
N ARG A 86 -7.56 -4.09 5.73
CA ARG A 86 -8.04 -5.48 5.75
C ARG A 86 -8.87 -5.83 4.52
N THR A 87 -9.77 -4.93 4.13
CA THR A 87 -10.61 -5.12 2.93
C THR A 87 -9.74 -5.19 1.68
N GLN A 88 -8.80 -4.27 1.54
CA GLN A 88 -7.87 -4.23 0.40
C GLN A 88 -6.99 -5.49 0.32
N ILE A 89 -6.48 -5.99 1.45
CA ILE A 89 -5.73 -7.26 1.50
C ILE A 89 -6.60 -8.42 1.00
N SER A 90 -7.84 -8.52 1.46
CA SER A 90 -8.76 -9.57 1.02
C SER A 90 -9.06 -9.48 -0.48
N GLU A 91 -9.22 -8.27 -1.02
CA GLU A 91 -9.39 -8.07 -2.47
C GLU A 91 -8.16 -8.52 -3.26
N ILE A 92 -6.94 -8.24 -2.77
CA ILE A 92 -5.68 -8.67 -3.39
C ILE A 92 -5.57 -10.21 -3.35
N GLU A 93 -5.85 -10.85 -2.21
CA GLU A 93 -5.80 -12.31 -2.07
C GLU A 93 -6.79 -13.00 -3.02
N ASN A 94 -8.02 -12.49 -3.08
CA ASN A 94 -9.04 -12.99 -4.00
C ASN A 94 -8.63 -12.84 -5.47
N LEU A 95 -8.05 -11.68 -5.82
CA LEU A 95 -7.53 -11.45 -7.16
C LEU A 95 -6.38 -12.41 -7.49
N MET A 96 -5.45 -12.63 -6.56
CA MET A 96 -4.32 -13.53 -6.73
C MET A 96 -4.78 -14.97 -6.96
N ASN A 97 -5.72 -15.46 -6.16
CA ASN A 97 -6.28 -16.81 -6.31
C ASN A 97 -7.06 -16.99 -7.64
N THR A 98 -7.84 -15.98 -8.01
CA THR A 98 -8.59 -15.98 -9.27
C THR A 98 -7.63 -15.99 -10.47
N MET A 99 -6.64 -15.08 -10.45
CA MET A 99 -5.64 -14.98 -11.52
C MET A 99 -4.77 -16.24 -11.60
N ALA A 100 -4.42 -16.87 -10.46
CA ALA A 100 -3.73 -18.16 -10.44
C ALA A 100 -4.49 -19.22 -11.23
N SER A 101 -5.78 -19.37 -10.94
CA SER A 101 -6.66 -20.35 -11.58
C SER A 101 -6.82 -20.07 -13.08
N GLU A 102 -7.01 -18.81 -13.46
CA GLU A 102 -7.14 -18.38 -14.86
C GLU A 102 -5.84 -18.63 -15.66
N ILE A 103 -4.67 -18.30 -15.09
CA ILE A 103 -3.37 -18.53 -15.74
C ILE A 103 -3.08 -20.02 -15.84
N GLN A 104 -3.37 -20.80 -14.80
CA GLN A 104 -3.17 -22.25 -14.82
C GLN A 104 -4.00 -22.93 -15.92
N GLN A 105 -5.24 -22.46 -16.15
CA GLN A 105 -6.10 -22.99 -17.20
C GLN A 105 -5.69 -22.54 -18.61
N LYS A 106 -5.39 -21.25 -18.80
CA LYS A 106 -5.12 -20.68 -20.14
C LYS A 106 -3.66 -20.84 -20.59
N LEU A 107 -2.72 -20.81 -19.65
CA LEU A 107 -1.28 -20.81 -19.88
C LEU A 107 -0.54 -21.84 -19.00
N PRO A 108 -0.93 -23.13 -19.01
CA PRO A 108 -0.41 -24.15 -18.07
C PRO A 108 1.11 -24.36 -18.17
N LYS A 109 1.72 -24.11 -19.32
CA LYS A 109 3.18 -24.25 -19.54
C LYS A 109 4.00 -23.09 -18.95
N ILE A 110 3.35 -21.97 -18.66
CA ILE A 110 3.99 -20.74 -18.15
C ILE A 110 3.70 -20.57 -16.66
N TYR A 111 2.54 -21.07 -16.21
CA TYR A 111 2.13 -20.99 -14.81
C TYR A 111 3.21 -21.56 -13.88
N SER A 112 3.60 -20.74 -12.90
CA SER A 112 4.29 -21.16 -11.69
C SER A 112 3.84 -20.27 -10.54
N LYS A 113 3.93 -20.80 -9.31
CA LYS A 113 3.62 -20.01 -8.11
C LYS A 113 4.54 -18.79 -8.01
N ASP A 114 5.83 -18.98 -8.29
CA ASP A 114 6.84 -17.90 -8.27
C ASP A 114 6.53 -16.79 -9.28
N LEU A 115 6.07 -17.13 -10.49
CA LEU A 115 5.66 -16.12 -11.48
C LEU A 115 4.47 -15.32 -10.97
N LEU A 116 3.47 -15.98 -10.39
CA LEU A 116 2.32 -15.30 -9.82
C LEU A 116 2.73 -14.39 -8.67
N GLU A 117 3.57 -14.86 -7.74
CA GLU A 117 4.10 -14.05 -6.65
C GLU A 117 4.84 -12.82 -7.16
N GLU A 118 5.66 -12.94 -8.21
CA GLU A 118 6.34 -11.78 -8.81
C GLU A 118 5.38 -10.80 -9.49
N LEU A 119 4.26 -11.26 -10.06
CA LEU A 119 3.22 -10.39 -10.63
C LEU A 119 2.41 -9.62 -9.56
N PHE A 120 2.46 -10.06 -8.30
CA PHE A 120 1.78 -9.43 -7.17
C PHE A 120 2.74 -8.74 -6.20
N ARG A 121 4.05 -9.01 -6.28
CA ARG A 121 5.08 -8.33 -5.49
C ARG A 121 5.11 -6.84 -5.76
N LEU A 122 5.01 -6.46 -7.03
CA LEU A 122 4.89 -5.08 -7.49
C LEU A 122 3.77 -5.00 -8.53
N PRO A 123 3.02 -3.88 -8.59
CA PRO A 123 1.94 -3.72 -9.57
C PRO A 123 2.44 -3.56 -11.01
N TYR A 124 3.76 -3.51 -11.20
CA TYR A 124 4.41 -3.54 -12.49
C TYR A 124 5.66 -4.41 -12.42
N THR A 125 6.04 -4.96 -13.57
CA THR A 125 7.27 -5.73 -13.73
C THR A 125 7.99 -5.40 -15.04
N LYS A 126 9.24 -5.86 -15.12
CA LYS A 126 10.12 -5.80 -16.29
C LYS A 126 10.77 -7.16 -16.51
N ARG A 127 11.22 -7.42 -17.74
CA ARG A 127 11.98 -8.65 -18.07
C ARG A 127 13.16 -8.88 -17.12
N ASN A 128 13.95 -7.84 -16.84
CA ASN A 128 15.11 -7.95 -15.96
C ASN A 128 14.75 -8.28 -14.51
N GLN A 129 13.54 -7.93 -14.04
CA GLN A 129 13.08 -8.29 -12.70
C GLN A 129 12.72 -9.78 -12.64
N LEU A 130 11.98 -10.29 -13.62
CA LEU A 130 11.64 -11.71 -13.68
C LEU A 130 12.89 -12.60 -13.90
N GLU A 131 13.86 -12.14 -14.68
CA GLU A 131 15.14 -12.86 -14.83
C GLU A 131 15.92 -12.91 -13.51
N LYS A 132 16.02 -11.77 -12.80
CA LYS A 132 16.66 -11.73 -11.47
C LYS A 132 15.94 -12.58 -10.43
N ALA A 133 14.64 -12.77 -10.57
CA ALA A 133 13.83 -13.68 -9.76
C ALA A 133 14.03 -15.16 -10.13
N GLY A 134 14.86 -15.48 -11.14
CA GLY A 134 15.16 -16.86 -11.52
C GLY A 134 14.10 -17.54 -12.38
N LEU A 135 13.14 -16.78 -12.92
CA LEU A 135 12.02 -17.32 -13.73
C LEU A 135 12.45 -17.70 -15.17
N GLY A 136 13.73 -17.56 -15.50
CA GLY A 136 14.32 -17.89 -16.79
C GLY A 136 15.16 -16.74 -17.36
N ASN A 137 15.85 -16.99 -18.46
CA ASN A 137 16.61 -15.95 -19.16
C ASN A 137 15.68 -14.87 -19.75
N ILE A 138 16.23 -13.69 -20.13
CA ILE A 138 15.49 -12.58 -20.76
C ILE A 138 14.52 -13.02 -21.86
N LYS A 139 14.91 -13.98 -22.72
CA LYS A 139 14.08 -14.44 -23.83
C LYS A 139 12.85 -15.21 -23.32
N THR A 140 13.07 -16.12 -22.38
CA THR A 140 12.01 -16.92 -21.74
C THR A 140 11.00 -16.03 -21.02
N VAL A 141 11.46 -15.15 -20.12
CA VAL A 141 10.56 -14.24 -19.39
C VAL A 141 9.90 -13.21 -20.32
N GLY A 142 10.58 -12.82 -21.40
CA GLY A 142 10.01 -11.99 -22.45
C GLY A 142 8.83 -12.64 -23.17
N ASN A 143 8.90 -13.96 -23.39
CA ASN A 143 7.78 -14.74 -23.93
C ASN A 143 6.65 -14.87 -22.90
N TYR A 144 6.96 -15.13 -21.63
CA TYR A 144 5.94 -15.20 -20.56
C TYR A 144 5.12 -13.92 -20.48
N LEU A 145 5.79 -12.77 -20.43
CA LEU A 145 5.13 -11.47 -20.37
C LEU A 145 4.27 -11.19 -21.60
N LYS A 146 4.71 -11.63 -22.79
CA LYS A 146 3.94 -11.48 -24.03
C LYS A 146 2.68 -12.35 -24.00
N GLU A 147 2.77 -13.60 -23.57
CA GLU A 147 1.61 -14.49 -23.48
C GLU A 147 0.61 -14.02 -22.40
N LEU A 148 1.10 -13.57 -21.25
CA LEU A 148 0.27 -12.96 -20.21
C LEU A 148 -0.46 -11.70 -20.72
N GLU A 149 0.23 -10.86 -21.49
CA GLU A 149 -0.34 -9.67 -22.13
C GLU A 149 -1.40 -10.06 -23.18
N ASN A 150 -1.12 -11.04 -24.04
CA ASN A 150 -2.06 -11.53 -25.06
C ASN A 150 -3.35 -12.09 -24.45
N GLN A 151 -3.26 -12.73 -23.29
CA GLN A 151 -4.42 -13.27 -22.56
C GLN A 151 -5.11 -12.23 -21.65
N GLY A 152 -4.62 -10.99 -21.62
CA GLY A 152 -5.22 -9.89 -20.88
C GLY A 152 -4.96 -9.88 -19.38
N PHE A 153 -3.94 -10.60 -18.89
CA PHE A 153 -3.58 -10.59 -17.46
C PHE A 153 -2.79 -9.35 -17.05
N ILE A 154 -1.97 -8.84 -17.97
CA ILE A 154 -1.15 -7.65 -17.79
C ILE A 154 -1.23 -6.77 -19.04
N LYS A 155 -0.84 -5.50 -18.93
CA LYS A 155 -0.79 -4.57 -20.06
C LYS A 155 0.56 -3.88 -20.08
N SER A 156 1.19 -3.77 -21.25
CA SER A 156 2.44 -3.05 -21.35
C SER A 156 2.30 -1.56 -21.64
N GLU A 157 3.27 -0.79 -21.14
CA GLU A 157 3.43 0.64 -21.40
C GLU A 157 4.91 0.95 -21.69
N GLN A 158 5.14 1.83 -22.66
CA GLN A 158 6.49 2.28 -23.01
C GLN A 158 6.84 3.53 -22.18
N LEU A 159 7.86 3.42 -21.34
CA LEU A 159 8.36 4.53 -20.52
C LEU A 159 9.81 4.84 -20.91
N GLY A 160 9.98 5.83 -21.80
CA GLY A 160 11.28 6.13 -22.39
C GLY A 160 11.84 4.93 -23.16
N LYS A 161 13.02 4.44 -22.75
CA LYS A 161 13.67 3.27 -23.39
C LYS A 161 13.18 1.93 -22.86
N GLU A 162 12.42 1.91 -21.77
CA GLU A 162 12.01 0.68 -21.10
C GLU A 162 10.54 0.35 -21.37
N LYS A 163 10.25 -0.95 -21.50
CA LYS A 163 8.88 -1.48 -21.58
C LYS A 163 8.48 -2.04 -20.21
N LEU A 164 7.47 -1.45 -19.60
CA LEU A 164 6.85 -1.90 -18.35
C LEU A 164 5.69 -2.83 -18.68
N TYR A 165 5.42 -3.80 -17.80
CA TYR A 165 4.22 -4.62 -17.84
C TYR A 165 3.46 -4.43 -16.54
N LEU A 166 2.25 -3.89 -16.63
CA LEU A 166 1.39 -3.52 -15.52
C LEU A 166 0.39 -4.62 -15.22
N ASN A 167 0.32 -5.03 -13.95
CA ASN A 167 -0.83 -5.76 -13.42
C ASN A 167 -1.94 -4.75 -13.14
N PHE A 168 -2.65 -4.34 -14.20
CA PHE A 168 -3.65 -3.28 -14.12
C PHE A 168 -4.80 -3.63 -13.17
N ARG A 169 -5.16 -4.92 -13.03
CA ARG A 169 -6.18 -5.38 -12.07
C ARG A 169 -5.73 -5.12 -10.62
N LEU A 170 -4.47 -5.43 -10.30
CA LEU A 170 -3.89 -5.12 -8.99
C LEU A 170 -3.77 -3.60 -8.77
N LEU A 171 -3.37 -2.85 -9.80
CA LEU A 171 -3.33 -1.39 -9.73
C LEU A 171 -4.69 -0.78 -9.39
N GLU A 172 -5.79 -1.29 -9.94
CA GLU A 172 -7.13 -0.79 -9.61
C GLU A 172 -7.50 -1.02 -8.14
N ILE A 173 -7.07 -2.14 -7.53
CA ILE A 173 -7.26 -2.39 -6.09
C ILE A 173 -6.39 -1.45 -5.25
N LEU A 174 -5.16 -1.19 -5.69
CA LEU A 174 -4.20 -0.34 -4.98
C LEU A 174 -4.49 1.15 -5.13
N LYS A 175 -5.15 1.57 -6.21
CA LYS A 175 -5.58 2.95 -6.41
C LYS A 175 -6.59 3.33 -5.36
N GLU A 176 -6.35 4.44 -4.69
CA GLU A 176 -7.41 5.07 -3.91
C GLU A 176 -8.45 5.64 -4.86
N LYS A 177 -9.72 5.31 -4.64
CA LYS A 177 -10.83 6.10 -5.19
C LYS A 177 -10.74 7.48 -4.53
N ILE A 178 -10.22 8.45 -5.29
CA ILE A 178 -10.16 9.87 -4.93
C ILE A 178 -11.59 10.41 -4.86
#